data_AF-A0A938KLE9-F1
#
_entry.id   AF-A0A938KLE9-F1
#
_cell.length_a   1.000
_cell.length_b   1.000
_cell.length_c   1.000
_cell.angle_alpha   90.00
_cell.angle_beta   90.00
_cell.angle_gamma   90.00
#
_symmetry.space_group_name_H-M   'P 1'
#
loop_
_entity.id
_entity.type
_entity.pdbx_description
1 polymer ?
#
loop_
_entity_poly.entity_id
_entity_poly.type
_entity_poly.pdbx_seq_one_letter_code
_entity_poly.pdbx_strand_id
1 'polypeptide(L)' 'MSLDEAVELCRRCHRLAPFCFYNGNTFAAIIRDVVSGLGLPADQAYIVRSLAGHIVAGVATAEEEKAFREFCASLDRRS' A
#
# COMPACT_ATOMS: atom_id res chain seq x y z
N MET A 1 -5.62 -12.99 -2.36
CA MET A 1 -5.16 -11.65 -2.77
C MET A 1 -3.91 -11.35 -1.97
N SER A 2 -2.79 -11.12 -2.64
CA SER A 2 -1.54 -10.70 -2.02
C SER A 2 -1.57 -9.20 -1.69
N LEU A 3 -0.58 -8.73 -0.91
CA LEU A 3 -0.53 -7.32 -0.49
C LEU A 3 -0.27 -6.38 -1.67
N ASP A 4 0.55 -6.78 -2.63
CA ASP A 4 0.83 -6.01 -3.85
C ASP A 4 -0.40 -5.92 -4.77
N GLU A 5 -1.19 -6.99 -4.89
CA GLU A 5 -2.49 -6.96 -5.58
C GLU A 5 -3.46 -5.97 -4.91
N ALA A 6 -3.49 -5.95 -3.57
CA ALA A 6 -4.33 -5.02 -2.81
C ALA A 6 -3.91 -3.56 -3.02
N VAL A 7 -2.60 -3.27 -3.04
CA VAL A 7 -2.06 -1.94 -3.33
C VAL A 7 -2.44 -1.50 -4.74
N GLU A 8 -2.24 -2.34 -5.75
CA GLU A 8 -2.54 -1.95 -7.13
C GLU A 8 -4.04 -1.75 -7.35
N LEU A 9 -4.89 -2.56 -6.71
CA LEU A 9 -6.33 -2.33 -6.70
C LEU A 9 -6.67 -0.95 -6.11
N CYS A 10 -6.11 -0.63 -4.94
CA CYS A 10 -6.31 0.67 -4.30
C CYS A 10 -5.82 1.83 -5.17
N ARG A 11 -4.67 1.68 -5.85
CA ARG A 11 -4.11 2.68 -6.78
C ARG A 11 -5.01 2.89 -7.99
N ARG A 12 -5.56 1.82 -8.56
CA ARG A 12 -6.54 1.90 -9.66
C ARG A 12 -7.81 2.61 -9.22
N CYS A 13 -8.34 2.27 -8.05
CA CYS A 13 -9.51 2.94 -7.51
C CYS A 13 -9.25 4.42 -7.20
N HIS A 14 -8.08 4.76 -6.67
CA HIS A 14 -7.64 6.15 -6.46
C HIS A 14 -7.64 6.94 -7.79
N ARG A 15 -7.07 6.38 -8.87
CA ARG A 15 -7.05 7.04 -10.19
C ARG A 15 -8.44 7.20 -10.83
N LEU A 16 -9.37 6.30 -10.54
CA LEU A 16 -10.74 6.32 -11.09
C LEU A 16 -11.68 7.30 -10.35
N ALA A 17 -11.22 7.93 -9.26
CA ALA A 17 -12.05 8.81 -8.43
C ALA A 17 -11.70 10.31 -8.51
N PRO A 18 -11.52 10.93 -9.70
CA PRO A 18 -11.03 12.32 -9.78
C PRO A 18 -12.02 13.38 -9.22
N PHE A 19 -13.30 13.06 -9.01
CA PHE A 19 -14.30 14.04 -8.52
C PHE A 19 -15.24 13.53 -7.41
N CYS A 20 -14.96 12.37 -6.80
CA CYS A 20 -15.76 11.91 -5.67
C CYS A 20 -15.16 12.42 -4.34
N PHE A 21 -15.62 13.57 -3.87
CA PHE A 21 -15.63 13.94 -2.44
C PHE A 21 -14.29 13.84 -1.66
N TYR A 22 -13.17 14.39 -2.15
CA TYR A 22 -11.88 14.35 -1.40
C TYR A 22 -11.34 12.92 -1.10
N ASN A 23 -11.77 11.88 -1.84
CA ASN A 23 -11.50 10.48 -1.48
C ASN A 23 -10.14 9.91 -1.93
N GLY A 24 -9.23 10.71 -2.51
CA GLY A 24 -7.90 10.23 -2.85
C GLY A 24 -7.19 9.59 -1.63
N ASN A 25 -7.52 10.11 -0.44
CA ASN A 25 -7.06 9.60 0.86
C ASN A 25 -7.77 8.32 1.33
N THR A 26 -8.94 7.96 0.78
CA THR A 26 -9.70 6.79 1.22
C THR A 26 -8.96 5.51 0.92
N PHE A 27 -8.51 5.32 -0.32
CA PHE A 27 -7.77 4.10 -0.68
C PHE A 27 -6.38 4.05 -0.01
N ALA A 28 -5.77 5.21 0.23
CA ALA A 28 -4.55 5.30 1.04
C ALA A 28 -4.81 4.98 2.53
N ALA A 29 -6.00 5.25 3.07
CA ALA A 29 -6.40 4.83 4.41
C ALA A 29 -6.66 3.32 4.46
N ILE A 30 -7.47 2.80 3.53
CA ILE A 30 -7.80 1.37 3.43
C ILE A 30 -6.51 0.53 3.38
N ILE A 31 -5.55 0.88 2.53
CA ILE A 31 -4.34 0.08 2.42
C ILE A 31 -3.47 0.14 3.70
N ARG A 32 -3.50 1.26 4.43
CA ARG A 32 -2.82 1.37 5.72
C ARG A 32 -3.46 0.46 6.77
N ASP A 33 -4.78 0.33 6.76
CA ASP A 33 -5.51 -0.58 7.65
C ASP A 33 -5.24 -2.05 7.30
N VAL A 34 -5.16 -2.38 6.00
CA VAL A 34 -4.74 -3.71 5.55
C VAL A 34 -3.35 -4.06 6.09
N VAL A 35 -2.38 -3.14 5.98
CA VAL A 35 -1.02 -3.38 6.51
C VAL A 35 -1.02 -3.52 8.03
N SER A 36 -1.82 -2.73 8.75
CA SER A 36 -2.00 -2.88 10.21
C SER A 36 -2.51 -4.27 10.61
N GLY A 37 -3.28 -4.92 9.74
CA GLY A 37 -3.80 -6.27 9.95
C GLY A 37 -2.78 -7.41 9.78
N LEU A 38 -1.59 -7.13 9.25
CA LEU A 38 -0.58 -8.16 8.94
C LEU A 38 0.21 -8.67 10.16
N GLY A 39 0.02 -8.08 11.35
CA GLY A 39 0.72 -8.50 12.57
C GLY A 39 2.24 -8.29 12.53
N LEU A 40 2.72 -7.32 11.75
CA LEU A 40 4.14 -7.00 11.62
C LEU A 40 4.68 -6.31 12.90
N PRO A 41 6.00 -6.40 13.17
CA PRO A 41 6.69 -5.53 14.12
C PRO A 41 6.40 -4.05 13.83
N ALA A 42 6.32 -3.21 14.87
CA ALA A 42 5.81 -1.85 14.76
C ALA A 42 6.61 -0.95 13.80
N ASP A 43 7.93 -1.10 13.79
CA ASP A 43 8.85 -0.44 12.88
C ASP A 43 8.61 -0.86 11.42
N GLN A 44 8.48 -2.16 11.18
CA GLN A 44 8.19 -2.70 9.86
C GLN A 44 6.80 -2.28 9.37
N ALA A 45 5.80 -2.35 10.24
CA ALA A 45 4.43 -1.91 9.95
C ALA A 45 4.37 -0.43 9.58
N TYR A 46 5.14 0.42 10.27
CA TYR A 46 5.23 1.85 9.97
C TYR A 46 5.79 2.10 8.56
N ILE A 47 6.92 1.47 8.23
CA ILE A 47 7.57 1.61 6.92
C ILE A 47 6.64 1.15 5.81
N VAL A 48 6.08 -0.05 5.94
CA VAL A 48 5.22 -0.65 4.90
C VAL A 48 3.94 0.16 4.72
N ARG A 49 3.34 0.68 5.80
CA ARG A 49 2.19 1.59 5.71
C ARG A 49 2.50 2.86 4.91
N SER A 50 3.68 3.44 5.14
CA SER A 50 4.10 4.65 4.42
C SER A 50 4.28 4.37 2.93
N LEU A 51 5.03 3.31 2.60
CA LEU A 51 5.28 2.91 1.21
C LEU A 51 3.97 2.59 0.48
N ALA A 52 3.10 1.77 1.06
CA ALA A 52 1.81 1.43 0.46
C ALA A 52 0.93 2.67 0.25
N GLY A 53 0.92 3.60 1.21
CA GLY A 53 0.21 4.87 1.09
C GLY A 53 0.71 5.74 -0.07
N HIS A 54 2.04 5.89 -0.20
CA HIS A 54 2.66 6.65 -1.29
C HIS A 54 2.36 6.04 -2.67
N ILE A 55 2.39 4.71 -2.78
CA ILE A 55 2.10 4.02 -4.04
C ILE A 55 0.64 4.23 -4.45
N VAL A 56 -0.30 4.06 -3.50
CA VAL A 56 -1.73 4.26 -3.78
C VAL A 56 -2.05 5.70 -4.16
N ALA A 57 -1.43 6.67 -3.48
CA ALA A 57 -1.58 8.09 -3.79
C ALA A 57 -0.85 8.52 -5.09
N GLY A 58 -0.07 7.63 -5.71
CA GLY A 58 0.67 7.90 -6.94
C GLY A 58 1.85 8.85 -6.76
N VAL A 59 2.40 8.96 -5.54
CA VAL A 59 3.53 9.84 -5.19
C VAL A 59 4.82 9.08 -4.85
N ALA A 60 4.79 7.74 -4.91
CA ALA A 60 5.95 6.92 -4.60
C ALA A 60 7.08 7.09 -5.63
N THR A 61 8.33 7.08 -5.16
CA THR A 61 9.50 6.98 -6.04
C THR A 61 9.72 5.55 -6.53
N ALA A 62 10.59 5.37 -7.53
CA ALA A 62 10.96 4.05 -8.03
C ALA A 62 11.64 3.19 -6.94
N GLU A 63 12.42 3.82 -6.06
CA GLU A 63 13.08 3.18 -4.92
C GLU A 63 12.05 2.72 -3.89
N GLU A 64 11.04 3.53 -3.60
CA GLU A 64 9.94 3.17 -2.69
C GLU A 64 9.11 2.02 -3.26
N GLU A 65 8.78 2.05 -4.55
CA GLU A 65 8.09 0.94 -5.22
C GLU A 65 8.91 -0.35 -5.20
N LYS A 66 10.23 -0.26 -5.37
CA LYS A 66 11.14 -1.41 -5.29
C LYS A 66 11.19 -1.98 -3.89
N ALA A 67 11.39 -1.15 -2.87
CA ALA A 67 11.44 -1.58 -1.47
C ALA A 67 10.14 -2.27 -1.05
N PHE A 68 9.00 -1.75 -1.50
CA PHE A 68 7.70 -2.36 -1.24
C PHE A 68 7.54 -3.74 -1.91
N ARG A 69 7.98 -3.90 -3.17
CA ARG A 69 7.97 -5.18 -3.87
C ARG A 69 8.86 -6.22 -3.20
N GLU A 70 10.06 -5.83 -2.77
CA GLU A 70 10.97 -6.72 -2.02
C GLU A 70 10.36 -7.18 -0.70
N PHE A 71 9.64 -6.28 -0.01
CA PHE A 71 8.89 -6.64 1.20
C PHE A 71 7.76 -7.64 0.89
N CYS A 72 6.94 -7.42 -0.13
CA CYS A 72 5.87 -8.36 -0.50
C CYS A 72 6.43 -9.75 -0.83
N ALA A 73 7.51 -9.82 -1.61
CA ALA A 73 8.19 -11.08 -1.92
C ALA A 73 8.80 -11.77 -0.67
N SER A 74 9.02 -11.04 0.43
CA SER A 74 9.45 -11.63 1.70
C SER A 74 8.29 -12.22 2.51
N LEU A 75 7.05 -11.75 2.30
CA LEU A 75 5.85 -12.30 2.94
C LEU A 75 5.44 -13.62 2.29
N ASP A 76 5.45 -13.71 0.96
CA ASP A 76 5.06 -14.91 0.23
C ASP A 76 5.98 -16.11 0.52
N ARG A 77 7.21 -15.85 0.97
CA ARG A 77 8.16 -16.88 1.41
C ARG A 77 7.91 -17.40 2.83
N ARG A 78 7.01 -16.77 3.59
CA ARG A 78 6.68 -17.14 4.98
C ARG A 78 5.33 -17.86 5.12
N SER A 79 4.50 -17.81 4.09
CA SER A 79 3.19 -18.48 3.97
C SER A 79 3.31 -19.84 3.29
#